data_AF-A0A6P1DWE0-F1
#
_entry.id   AF-A0A6P1DWE0-F1
#
_cell.length_a   1.000
_cell.length_b   1.000
_cell.length_c   1.000
_cell.angle_alpha   90.00
_cell.angle_beta   90.00
_cell.angle_gamma   90.00
#
_symmetry.space_group_name_H-M   'P 1'
#
loop_
_entity.id
_entity.type
_entity.pdbx_description
1 polymer ?
#
loop_
_entity_poly.entity_id
_entity_poly.type
_entity_poly.pdbx_seq_one_letter_code
_entity_poly.pdbx_strand_id
1 'polypeptide(L)'
;METDGTSEGAFLDIATNLLAIILILTLFSLVSIQQERRTSTSPTARPTSLERFVEPQRDLFPPFSVFYFVLSERVVRWDQEAVVEALSAAPDLTSGSTAQGRYQWLPEPLVTRDLDTFQLRFFLDQAAVQRQEPAFPESRIDAFIAELTAAHTANRAAPVFLVYPDGMETFAPLYERLQQSDLRFRWFTQAVDAPLLLGRHPAQFTDHGIYW
;
A
#
# COMPACT_ATOMS: atom_id res chain seq x y z
N MET A 1 4.70 17.70 -82.62
CA MET A 1 5.72 17.75 -81.54
C MET A 1 5.00 18.23 -80.30
N GLU A 2 4.70 17.24 -79.44
CA GLU A 2 4.35 17.28 -78.00
C GLU A 2 3.47 18.41 -77.44
N THR A 3 2.17 18.12 -77.26
CA THR A 3 1.31 18.78 -76.26
C THR A 3 0.43 17.76 -75.52
N ASP A 4 0.98 16.59 -75.16
CA ASP A 4 0.29 15.60 -74.31
C ASP A 4 0.67 15.70 -72.81
N GLY A 5 1.71 16.46 -72.45
CA GLY A 5 2.27 16.47 -71.09
C GLY A 5 1.54 17.33 -70.04
N THR A 6 0.56 18.16 -70.41
CA THR A 6 -0.05 19.13 -69.48
C THR A 6 -1.33 18.61 -68.80
N SER A 7 -2.05 17.68 -69.44
CA SER A 7 -3.28 17.11 -68.87
C SER A 7 -3.02 15.97 -67.87
N GLU A 8 -1.98 15.16 -68.10
CA GLU A 8 -1.56 14.09 -67.19
C GLU A 8 -1.02 14.65 -65.87
N GLY A 9 -0.26 15.75 -65.90
CA GLY A 9 0.23 16.42 -64.68
C GLY A 9 -0.91 16.97 -63.81
N ALA A 10 -1.92 17.59 -64.43
CA ALA A 10 -3.08 18.10 -63.71
C ALA A 10 -3.95 16.99 -63.10
N PHE A 11 -4.08 15.84 -63.78
CA PHE A 11 -4.79 14.68 -63.25
C PHE A 11 -4.02 14.02 -62.10
N LEU A 12 -2.68 13.95 -62.19
CA LEU A 12 -1.82 13.43 -61.14
C LEU A 12 -1.84 14.31 -59.88
N ASP A 13 -1.87 15.64 -60.04
CA ASP A 13 -2.00 16.59 -58.91
C ASP A 13 -3.37 16.47 -58.22
N ILE A 14 -4.44 16.33 -59.00
CA ILE A 14 -5.79 16.11 -58.45
C ILE A 14 -5.83 14.76 -57.72
N ALA A 15 -5.33 13.69 -58.33
CA ALA A 15 -5.31 12.36 -57.73
C ALA A 15 -4.49 12.32 -56.43
N THR A 16 -3.35 13.02 -56.39
CA THR A 16 -2.48 13.10 -55.21
C THR A 16 -3.15 13.86 -54.08
N ASN A 17 -3.81 14.99 -54.39
CA ASN A 17 -4.56 15.76 -53.40
C ASN A 17 -5.77 14.98 -52.87
N LEU A 18 -6.49 14.26 -53.74
CA LEU A 18 -7.62 13.43 -53.33
C LEU A 18 -7.17 12.27 -52.45
N LEU A 19 -6.05 11.64 -52.79
CA LEU A 19 -5.44 10.57 -51.98
C LEU A 19 -5.03 11.10 -50.61
N ALA A 20 -4.42 12.28 -50.53
CA ALA A 20 -4.05 12.91 -49.27
C ALA A 20 -5.28 13.20 -48.39
N ILE A 21 -6.36 13.72 -48.98
CA ILE A 21 -7.62 13.97 -48.27
C ILE A 21 -8.22 12.66 -47.75
N ILE A 22 -8.26 11.60 -48.58
CA ILE A 22 -8.76 10.29 -48.17
C ILE A 22 -7.92 9.74 -47.01
N LEU A 23 -6.58 9.81 -47.11
CA LEU A 23 -5.66 9.37 -46.06
C LEU A 23 -5.95 10.08 -44.74
N ILE A 24 -6.04 11.41 -44.76
CA ILE A 24 -6.36 12.24 -43.59
C ILE A 24 -7.70 11.83 -42.99
N LEU A 25 -8.76 11.69 -43.81
CA LEU A 25 -10.08 11.29 -43.34
C LEU A 25 -10.10 9.88 -42.74
N THR A 26 -9.40 8.91 -43.34
CA THR A 26 -9.26 7.57 -42.74
C THR A 26 -8.49 7.61 -41.43
N LEU A 27 -7.45 8.43 -41.31
CA LEU A 27 -6.69 8.58 -40.07
C LEU A 27 -7.56 9.17 -38.96
N PHE A 28 -8.34 10.22 -39.25
CA PHE A 28 -9.29 10.81 -38.30
C PHE A 28 -10.41 9.83 -37.92
N SER A 29 -10.95 9.07 -38.87
CA SER A 29 -11.98 8.06 -38.60
C SER A 29 -11.44 6.92 -37.71
N LEU A 30 -10.24 6.41 -37.99
CA LEU A 30 -9.59 5.39 -37.16
C LEU A 30 -9.31 5.89 -35.74
N VAL A 31 -8.84 7.13 -35.60
CA VAL A 31 -8.60 7.76 -34.28
C VAL A 31 -9.92 7.98 -33.53
N SER A 32 -10.98 8.42 -34.22
CA SER A 32 -12.31 8.63 -33.63
C SER A 32 -12.94 7.33 -33.15
N ILE A 33 -12.86 6.24 -33.93
CA ILE A 33 -13.31 4.90 -33.53
C ILE A 33 -12.50 4.38 -32.32
N GLN A 34 -11.20 4.67 -32.27
CA GLN A 34 -10.37 4.35 -31.12
C GLN A 34 -10.77 5.15 -29.87
N GLN A 35 -11.16 6.41 -30.03
CA GLN A 35 -11.65 7.24 -28.92
C GLN A 35 -13.03 6.80 -28.43
N GLU A 36 -13.97 6.46 -29.33
CA GLU A 36 -15.29 5.91 -28.95
C GLU A 36 -15.18 4.59 -28.19
N ARG A 37 -14.22 3.73 -28.55
CA ARG A 37 -13.95 2.50 -27.78
C ARG A 37 -13.28 2.77 -26.42
N ARG A 38 -12.66 3.93 -26.23
CA ARG A 38 -12.03 4.33 -24.95
C ARG A 38 -12.94 5.14 -24.04
N THR A 39 -14.07 5.67 -24.52
CA THR A 39 -15.03 6.45 -23.71
C THR A 39 -16.15 5.62 -23.08
N SER A 40 -16.22 4.31 -23.33
CA SER A 40 -17.09 3.38 -22.61
C SER A 40 -16.34 2.68 -21.45
N THR A 41 -15.79 3.44 -20.50
CA THR A 41 -15.01 2.89 -19.36
C THR A 41 -15.77 2.89 -18.02
N SER A 42 -17.07 3.16 -18.02
CA SER A 42 -17.90 2.91 -16.84
C SER A 42 -19.16 2.18 -17.27
N PRO A 43 -19.24 0.84 -17.11
CA PRO A 43 -20.55 0.22 -17.01
C PRO A 43 -21.30 0.97 -15.92
N THR A 44 -22.44 1.56 -16.27
CA THR A 44 -23.31 2.22 -15.30
C THR A 44 -23.55 1.22 -14.18
N ALA A 45 -23.12 1.56 -12.96
CA ALA A 45 -23.29 0.69 -11.80
C ALA A 45 -24.77 0.28 -11.76
N ARG A 46 -25.04 -1.01 -11.91
CA ARG A 46 -26.42 -1.50 -11.79
C ARG A 46 -26.87 -1.15 -10.38
N PRO A 47 -28.01 -0.46 -10.22
CA PRO A 47 -28.47 -0.07 -8.90
C PRO A 47 -28.67 -1.34 -8.06
N THR A 48 -27.90 -1.39 -6.96
CA THR A 48 -28.12 -2.22 -5.78
C THR A 48 -28.41 -3.70 -6.08
N SER A 49 -27.35 -4.52 -6.09
CA SER A 49 -27.53 -5.95 -5.83
C SER A 49 -28.28 -6.12 -4.51
N LEU A 50 -29.36 -6.91 -4.51
CA LEU A 50 -30.05 -7.34 -3.29
C LEU A 50 -29.21 -8.35 -2.49
N GLU A 51 -28.13 -8.86 -3.09
CA GLU A 51 -27.20 -9.75 -2.39
C GLU A 51 -26.44 -8.94 -1.35
N ARG A 52 -26.67 -9.29 -0.08
CA ARG A 52 -25.91 -8.75 1.04
C ARG A 52 -24.44 -9.08 0.79
N PHE A 53 -23.60 -8.04 0.70
CA PHE A 53 -22.15 -8.23 0.77
C PHE A 53 -21.85 -8.93 2.10
N VAL A 54 -21.48 -10.21 2.04
CA VAL A 54 -21.06 -10.95 3.22
C VAL A 54 -19.62 -10.55 3.47
N GLU A 55 -19.40 -9.76 4.52
CA GLU A 55 -18.05 -9.40 4.93
C GLU A 55 -17.24 -10.70 5.17
N PRO A 56 -16.08 -10.86 4.53
CA PRO A 56 -15.26 -12.05 4.73
C PRO A 56 -14.88 -12.15 6.22
N GLN A 57 -15.09 -13.33 6.80
CA GLN A 57 -14.72 -13.60 8.19
C GLN A 57 -13.20 -13.43 8.34
N ARG A 58 -12.78 -12.34 8.98
CA ARG A 58 -11.36 -11.98 9.20
C ARG A 58 -10.59 -13.07 9.95
N ASP A 59 -11.29 -13.89 10.74
CA ASP A 59 -10.73 -15.04 11.47
C ASP A 59 -10.05 -16.06 10.55
N LEU A 60 -10.39 -16.09 9.25
CA LEU A 60 -9.78 -16.98 8.27
C LEU A 60 -8.43 -16.47 7.72
N PHE A 61 -8.07 -15.21 7.98
CA PHE A 61 -6.84 -14.59 7.50
C PHE A 61 -6.13 -13.85 8.65
N PRO A 62 -5.42 -14.57 9.53
CA PRO A 62 -4.64 -13.94 10.58
C PRO A 62 -3.61 -12.96 9.99
N PRO A 63 -3.23 -11.90 10.73
CA PRO A 63 -2.22 -10.97 10.25
C PRO A 63 -0.92 -11.72 9.98
N PHE A 64 -0.43 -11.65 8.73
CA PHE A 64 0.81 -12.30 8.31
C PHE A 64 2.05 -11.70 9.00
N SER A 65 1.90 -10.57 9.70
CA SER A 65 3.00 -9.87 10.36
C SER A 65 2.56 -9.28 11.70
N VAL A 66 3.45 -9.33 12.69
CA VAL A 66 3.29 -8.66 13.99
C VAL A 66 4.40 -7.64 14.13
N PHE A 67 4.04 -6.38 14.36
CA PHE A 67 4.98 -5.27 14.39
C PHE A 67 5.43 -4.95 15.81
N TYR A 68 6.70 -4.64 15.97
CA TYR A 68 7.32 -4.25 17.23
C TYR A 68 8.08 -2.94 17.05
N PHE A 69 7.88 -2.00 17.96
CA PHE A 69 8.74 -0.83 18.09
C PHE A 69 9.97 -1.20 18.93
N VAL A 70 11.15 -0.84 18.44
CA VAL A 70 12.40 -0.98 19.17
C VAL A 70 12.95 0.42 19.46
N LEU A 71 12.97 0.75 20.74
CA LEU A 71 13.45 2.02 21.30
C LEU A 71 14.56 1.73 22.32
N SER A 72 15.17 2.78 22.87
CA SER A 72 16.15 2.61 23.94
C SER A 72 15.56 1.80 25.10
N GLU A 73 16.16 0.64 25.38
CA GLU A 73 15.77 -0.31 26.43
C GLU A 73 14.33 -0.84 26.32
N ARG A 74 13.68 -0.76 25.16
CA ARG A 74 12.29 -1.21 24.97
C ARG A 74 12.11 -1.97 23.67
N VAL A 75 11.42 -3.10 23.75
CA VAL A 75 10.87 -3.83 22.60
C VAL A 75 9.40 -4.07 22.90
N VAL A 76 8.53 -3.41 22.16
CA VAL A 76 7.09 -3.33 22.47
C VAL A 76 6.29 -3.67 21.23
N ARG A 77 5.26 -4.50 21.38
CA ARG A 77 4.34 -4.81 20.28
C ARG A 77 3.51 -3.57 19.94
N TRP A 78 3.37 -3.27 18.65
CA TRP A 78 2.45 -2.24 18.21
C TRP A 78 1.00 -2.71 18.37
N ASP A 79 0.24 -1.96 19.15
CA ASP A 79 -1.20 -2.12 19.32
C ASP A 79 -1.97 -1.48 18.15
N GLN A 80 -2.00 -2.20 17.04
CA GLN A 80 -2.78 -1.81 15.85
C GLN A 80 -4.28 -1.88 16.12
N GLU A 81 -4.71 -2.79 17.00
CA GLU A 81 -6.13 -3.00 17.31
C GLU A 81 -6.71 -1.75 18.00
N ALA A 82 -5.98 -1.11 18.90
CA ALA A 82 -6.41 0.15 19.50
C ALA A 82 -6.67 1.27 18.47
N VAL A 83 -5.92 1.30 17.35
CA VAL A 83 -6.19 2.25 16.26
C VAL A 83 -7.48 1.89 15.54
N VAL A 84 -7.68 0.60 15.24
CA VAL A 84 -8.87 0.08 14.56
C VAL A 84 -10.12 0.31 15.42
N GLU A 85 -10.06 0.02 16.71
CA GLU A 85 -11.14 0.25 17.67
C GLU A 85 -11.50 1.74 17.74
N ALA A 86 -10.49 2.63 17.81
CA ALA A 86 -10.73 4.06 17.88
C ALA A 86 -11.37 4.63 16.60
N LEU A 87 -10.92 4.17 15.42
CA LEU A 87 -11.55 4.51 14.14
C LEU A 87 -12.98 3.95 14.03
N SER A 88 -13.21 2.74 14.51
CA SER A 88 -14.54 2.09 14.48
C SER A 88 -15.54 2.77 15.41
N ALA A 89 -15.08 3.26 16.56
CA ALA A 89 -15.91 3.98 17.52
C ALA A 89 -16.33 5.38 17.05
N ALA A 90 -15.54 6.00 16.17
CA ALA A 90 -15.79 7.33 15.65
C ALA A 90 -15.47 7.42 14.14
N PRO A 91 -16.34 6.85 13.27
CA PRO A 91 -16.05 6.66 11.85
C PRO A 91 -15.88 7.98 11.06
N ASP A 92 -16.42 9.09 11.58
CA ASP A 92 -16.28 10.40 10.95
C ASP A 92 -14.94 11.09 11.28
N LEU A 93 -14.17 10.55 12.22
CA LEU A 93 -12.87 11.10 12.61
C LEU A 93 -11.75 10.48 11.77
N THR A 94 -10.93 11.35 11.20
CA THR A 94 -9.74 10.93 10.42
C THR A 94 -8.46 10.98 11.23
N SER A 95 -8.51 11.28 12.53
CA SER A 95 -7.35 11.29 13.41
C SER A 95 -7.75 11.03 14.86
N GLY A 96 -6.78 10.59 15.64
CA GLY A 96 -6.97 10.30 17.06
C GLY A 96 -5.68 9.90 17.76
N SER A 97 -5.83 9.40 18.99
CA SER A 97 -4.73 8.99 19.85
C SER A 97 -4.99 7.63 20.49
N THR A 98 -3.91 6.90 20.70
CA THR A 98 -3.82 5.63 21.44
C THR A 98 -2.82 5.82 22.58
N ALA A 99 -2.66 4.80 23.43
CA ALA A 99 -1.64 4.80 24.48
C ALA A 99 -0.20 4.92 23.94
N GLN A 100 0.04 4.41 22.71
CA GLN A 100 1.36 4.37 22.08
C GLN A 100 1.65 5.57 21.17
N GLY A 101 0.66 6.40 20.84
CA GLY A 101 0.86 7.51 19.93
C GLY A 101 -0.40 8.01 19.25
N ARG A 102 -0.23 8.84 18.22
CA ARG A 102 -1.34 9.45 17.47
C ARG A 102 -1.40 8.89 16.06
N TYR A 103 -2.60 8.80 15.52
CA TYR A 103 -2.83 8.33 14.16
C TYR A 103 -3.57 9.36 13.33
N GLN A 104 -3.36 9.30 12.02
CA GLN A 104 -4.08 10.08 11.02
C GLN A 104 -4.40 9.18 9.82
N TRP A 105 -5.68 8.92 9.62
CA TRP A 105 -6.21 8.33 8.40
C TRP A 105 -6.08 9.32 7.25
N LEU A 106 -5.44 8.89 6.17
CA LEU A 106 -5.35 9.66 4.95
C LEU A 106 -6.48 9.19 4.01
N PRO A 107 -7.39 10.08 3.62
CA PRO A 107 -8.46 9.71 2.70
C PRO A 107 -7.87 9.24 1.36
N GLU A 108 -8.51 8.24 0.78
CA GLU A 108 -8.13 7.70 -0.52
C GLU A 108 -8.20 8.80 -1.58
N PRO A 109 -7.12 9.02 -2.37
CA PRO A 109 -7.13 10.05 -3.42
C PRO A 109 -8.03 9.69 -4.61
N LEU A 110 -8.43 8.42 -4.75
CA LEU A 110 -9.16 7.88 -5.90
C LEU A 110 -10.40 7.08 -5.44
N VAL A 111 -11.48 7.78 -5.13
CA VAL A 111 -12.76 7.24 -4.61
C VAL A 111 -13.46 6.25 -5.57
N THR A 112 -13.02 6.11 -6.82
CA THR A 112 -13.76 5.43 -7.89
C THR A 112 -13.30 4.00 -8.23
N ARG A 113 -12.45 3.37 -7.41
CA ARG A 113 -11.97 1.99 -7.67
C ARG A 113 -12.62 0.98 -6.75
N ASP A 114 -12.89 -0.23 -7.28
CA ASP A 114 -13.33 -1.41 -6.51
C ASP A 114 -12.21 -2.03 -5.65
N LEU A 115 -11.15 -1.28 -5.35
CA LEU A 115 -10.04 -1.73 -4.51
C LEU A 115 -10.07 -0.91 -3.23
N ASP A 116 -10.36 -1.57 -2.10
CA ASP A 116 -10.27 -0.94 -0.78
C ASP A 116 -8.81 -0.52 -0.53
N THR A 117 -8.53 0.77 -0.69
CA THR A 117 -7.22 1.32 -0.35
C THR A 117 -7.33 2.16 0.90
N PHE A 118 -6.26 2.12 1.67
CA PHE A 118 -6.16 2.98 2.84
C PHE A 118 -4.73 3.37 3.06
N GLN A 119 -4.56 4.52 3.68
CA GLN A 119 -3.28 4.95 4.21
C GLN A 119 -3.51 5.52 5.61
N LEU A 120 -2.64 5.13 6.53
CA LEU A 120 -2.61 5.58 7.90
C LEU A 120 -1.21 6.08 8.19
N ARG A 121 -1.12 7.28 8.73
CA ARG A 121 0.09 7.77 9.38
C ARG A 121 -0.02 7.47 10.87
N PHE A 122 0.97 6.80 11.43
CA PHE A 122 1.08 6.62 12.86
C PHE A 122 2.33 7.33 13.38
N PHE A 123 2.16 8.22 14.33
CA PHE A 123 3.24 8.93 15.01
C PHE A 123 3.37 8.35 16.41
N LEU A 124 4.46 7.60 16.61
CA LEU A 124 4.79 7.01 17.90
C LEU A 124 5.06 8.09 18.95
N ASP A 125 4.44 7.96 20.12
CA ASP A 125 4.81 8.73 21.31
C ASP A 125 5.83 7.91 22.11
N GLN A 126 7.11 8.08 21.77
CA GLN A 126 8.20 7.35 22.42
C GLN A 126 8.24 7.59 23.93
N ALA A 127 7.92 8.80 24.38
CA ALA A 127 7.92 9.15 25.79
C ALA A 127 6.75 8.49 26.56
N ALA A 128 5.60 8.30 25.91
CA ALA A 128 4.51 7.49 26.48
C ALA A 128 4.93 6.02 26.60
N VAL A 129 5.50 5.45 25.52
CA VAL A 129 5.98 4.06 25.52
C VAL A 129 7.03 3.81 26.60
N GLN A 130 8.03 4.67 26.73
CA GLN A 130 9.09 4.54 27.74
C GLN A 130 8.55 4.56 29.19
N ARG A 131 7.47 5.30 29.44
CA ARG A 131 6.83 5.42 30.76
C ARG A 131 5.90 4.25 31.10
N GLN A 132 5.25 3.67 30.11
CA GLN A 132 4.21 2.64 30.31
C GLN A 132 4.77 1.23 30.24
N GLU A 133 5.73 1.01 29.36
CA GLU A 133 6.23 -0.33 29.03
C GLU A 133 7.46 -0.68 29.86
N PRO A 134 7.57 -1.94 30.31
CA PRO A 134 8.72 -2.39 31.09
C PRO A 134 10.00 -2.41 30.24
N ALA A 135 11.15 -2.25 30.91
CA ALA A 135 12.44 -2.38 30.25
C ALA A 135 12.62 -3.77 29.62
N PHE A 136 13.35 -3.82 28.50
CA PHE A 136 13.73 -5.02 27.78
C PHE A 136 15.21 -5.32 28.03
N PRO A 137 15.57 -6.01 29.14
CA PRO A 137 16.96 -6.36 29.40
C PRO A 137 17.43 -7.49 28.48
N GLU A 138 18.74 -7.56 28.25
CA GLU A 138 19.36 -8.60 27.41
C GLU A 138 19.02 -10.02 27.89
N SER A 139 18.87 -10.23 29.20
CA SER A 139 18.45 -11.51 29.79
C SER A 139 17.06 -12.00 29.36
N ARG A 140 16.22 -11.11 28.79
CA ARG A 140 14.89 -11.44 28.28
C ARG A 140 14.91 -11.89 26.81
N ILE A 141 16.02 -11.74 26.08
CA ILE A 141 16.08 -12.01 24.65
C ILE A 141 15.68 -13.46 24.33
N ASP A 142 16.26 -14.44 25.01
CA ASP A 142 16.02 -15.86 24.72
C ASP A 142 14.56 -16.24 25.01
N ALA A 143 13.98 -15.72 26.09
CA ALA A 143 12.55 -15.92 26.41
C ALA A 143 11.65 -15.27 25.36
N PHE A 144 11.97 -14.05 24.92
CA PHE A 144 11.21 -13.35 23.90
C PHE A 144 11.26 -14.06 22.53
N ILE A 145 12.41 -14.61 22.13
CA ILE A 145 12.52 -15.40 20.89
C ILE A 145 11.67 -16.67 20.98
N ALA A 146 11.62 -17.32 22.15
CA ALA A 146 10.73 -18.46 22.36
C ALA A 146 9.24 -18.07 22.22
N GLU A 147 8.84 -16.91 22.78
CA GLU A 147 7.48 -16.35 22.60
C GLU A 147 7.16 -16.10 21.12
N LEU A 148 8.07 -15.49 20.38
CA LEU A 148 7.91 -15.23 18.95
C LEU A 148 7.80 -16.53 18.13
N THR A 149 8.58 -17.54 18.48
CA THR A 149 8.56 -18.85 17.81
C THR A 149 7.25 -19.59 18.06
N ALA A 150 6.74 -19.53 19.29
CA ALA A 150 5.43 -20.08 19.63
C ALA A 150 4.30 -19.37 18.86
N ALA A 151 4.34 -18.03 18.81
CA ALA A 151 3.37 -17.23 18.06
C ALA A 151 3.42 -17.53 16.55
N HIS A 152 4.61 -17.69 15.98
CA HIS A 152 4.78 -18.07 14.57
C HIS A 152 4.22 -19.46 14.29
N THR A 153 4.44 -20.42 15.20
CA THR A 153 3.93 -21.79 15.04
C THR A 153 2.41 -21.82 15.08
N ALA A 154 1.78 -21.05 15.97
CA ALA A 154 0.33 -20.98 16.11
C ALA A 154 -0.35 -20.23 14.96
N ASN A 155 0.16 -19.05 14.60
CA ASN A 155 -0.57 -18.10 13.75
C ASN A 155 0.09 -17.86 12.39
N ARG A 156 1.26 -18.46 12.12
CA ARG A 156 2.09 -18.22 10.92
C ARG A 156 2.48 -16.75 10.72
N ALA A 157 2.40 -15.94 11.78
CA ALA A 157 2.76 -14.52 11.72
C ALA A 157 4.27 -14.34 11.85
N ALA A 158 4.86 -13.48 11.02
CA ALA A 158 6.27 -13.14 11.11
C ALA A 158 6.49 -11.86 11.94
N PRO A 159 7.44 -11.81 12.89
CA PRO A 159 7.76 -10.57 13.57
C PRO A 159 8.45 -9.58 12.63
N VAL A 160 8.05 -8.31 12.74
CA VAL A 160 8.62 -7.17 12.03
C VAL A 160 9.05 -6.12 13.05
N PHE A 161 10.32 -5.74 13.01
CA PHE A 161 10.89 -4.77 13.95
C PHE A 161 11.06 -3.40 13.29
N LEU A 162 10.49 -2.37 13.91
CA LEU A 162 10.64 -0.98 13.53
C LEU A 162 11.64 -0.34 14.49
N VAL A 163 12.88 -0.21 14.03
CA VAL A 163 14.04 0.14 14.85
C VAL A 163 14.29 1.64 14.76
N TYR A 164 14.12 2.33 15.87
CA TYR A 164 14.46 3.74 15.99
C TYR A 164 15.96 3.91 16.30
N PRO A 165 16.55 5.09 16.04
CA PRO A 165 17.98 5.31 16.23
C PRO A 165 18.45 5.05 17.67
N ASP A 166 17.63 5.41 18.66
CA ASP A 166 17.89 5.20 20.08
C ASP A 166 17.71 3.73 20.52
N GLY A 167 16.94 2.94 19.76
CA GLY A 167 16.75 1.51 19.99
C GLY A 167 17.82 0.61 19.37
N MET A 168 18.79 1.17 18.66
CA MET A 168 19.77 0.37 17.93
C MET A 168 20.61 -0.52 18.87
N GLU A 169 21.04 0.02 20.00
CA GLU A 169 21.81 -0.73 21.00
C GLU A 169 21.01 -1.87 21.63
N THR A 170 19.69 -1.69 21.78
CA THR A 170 18.78 -2.74 22.27
C THR A 170 18.53 -3.80 21.21
N PHE A 171 18.44 -3.41 19.93
CA PHE A 171 18.16 -4.34 18.83
C PHE A 171 19.38 -5.17 18.44
N ALA A 172 20.60 -4.65 18.54
CA ALA A 172 21.82 -5.34 18.09
C ALA A 172 21.97 -6.77 18.67
N PRO A 173 21.94 -6.99 20.00
CA PRO A 173 22.04 -8.34 20.56
C PRO A 173 20.82 -9.20 20.22
N LEU A 174 19.62 -8.61 20.16
CA LEU A 174 18.40 -9.31 19.75
C LEU A 174 18.50 -9.82 18.31
N TYR A 175 19.05 -9.00 17.41
CA TYR A 175 19.25 -9.33 16.00
C TYR A 175 20.18 -10.53 15.83
N GLU A 176 21.32 -10.56 16.53
CA GLU A 176 22.25 -11.68 16.48
C GLU A 176 21.58 -12.99 16.92
N ARG A 177 20.79 -12.94 18.01
CA ARG A 177 20.05 -14.11 18.49
C ARG A 177 18.92 -14.53 17.56
N LEU A 178 18.21 -13.58 16.95
CA LEU A 178 17.20 -13.87 15.93
C LEU A 178 17.82 -14.51 14.69
N GLN A 179 19.01 -14.09 14.24
CA GLN A 179 19.71 -14.72 13.12
C GLN A 179 20.14 -16.16 13.41
N GLN A 180 20.45 -16.48 14.65
CA GLN A 180 20.79 -17.84 15.09
C GLN A 180 19.55 -18.73 15.28
N SER A 181 18.36 -18.14 15.29
CA SER A 181 17.09 -18.85 15.37
C SER A 181 16.58 -19.25 13.98
N ASP A 182 15.77 -20.31 13.90
CA ASP A 182 15.07 -20.71 12.67
C ASP A 182 13.86 -19.80 12.33
N LEU A 183 13.69 -18.69 13.05
CA LEU A 183 12.57 -17.78 12.89
C LEU A 183 12.81 -16.79 11.73
N ARG A 184 11.84 -16.70 10.82
CA ARG A 184 11.85 -15.65 9.79
C ARG A 184 11.37 -14.33 10.40
N PHE A 185 12.16 -13.29 10.27
CA PHE A 185 11.83 -11.94 10.74
C PHE A 185 12.21 -10.88 9.70
N ARG A 186 11.66 -9.67 9.86
CA ARG A 186 12.05 -8.48 9.09
C ARG A 186 12.34 -7.34 10.03
N TRP A 187 13.13 -6.37 9.59
CA TRP A 187 13.35 -5.14 10.34
C TRP A 187 13.57 -3.96 9.40
N PHE A 188 13.22 -2.78 9.87
CA PHE A 188 13.34 -1.52 9.15
C PHE A 188 13.82 -0.43 10.11
N THR A 189 14.60 0.52 9.60
CA THR A 189 14.94 1.72 10.34
C THR A 189 13.81 2.73 10.26
N GLN A 190 13.45 3.35 11.37
CA GLN A 190 12.43 4.40 11.46
C GLN A 190 13.07 5.70 11.95
N ALA A 191 12.83 6.81 11.28
CA ALA A 191 13.32 8.12 11.76
C ALA A 191 12.46 8.62 12.94
N VAL A 192 13.07 9.36 13.86
CA VAL A 192 12.46 9.80 15.14
C VAL A 192 11.11 10.51 14.94
N ASP A 193 11.06 11.48 14.02
CA ASP A 193 9.87 12.30 13.79
C ASP A 193 9.06 11.88 12.55
N ALA A 194 9.52 10.84 11.84
CA ALA A 194 8.80 10.36 10.67
C ALA A 194 7.60 9.52 11.13
N PRO A 195 6.40 9.76 10.57
CA PRO A 195 5.30 8.84 10.79
C PRO A 195 5.63 7.50 10.16
N LEU A 196 5.18 6.44 10.82
CA LEU A 196 5.05 5.14 10.18
C LEU A 196 3.88 5.22 9.20
N LEU A 197 4.15 4.92 7.94
CA LEU A 197 3.14 4.86 6.90
C LEU A 197 2.68 3.40 6.78
N LEU A 198 1.43 3.15 7.13
CA LEU A 198 0.74 1.93 6.77
C LEU A 198 -0.19 2.23 5.62
N GLY A 199 -0.29 1.30 4.69
CA GLY A 199 -1.33 1.40 3.70
C GLY A 199 -1.38 0.21 2.78
N ARG A 200 -2.54 0.07 2.16
CA ARG A 200 -2.74 -0.79 1.02
C ARG A 200 -2.74 0.12 -0.20
N HIS A 201 -1.69 0.09 -1.02
CA HIS A 201 -1.62 0.93 -2.21
C HIS A 201 -2.23 0.21 -3.43
N PRO A 202 -2.96 0.91 -4.32
CA PRO A 202 -3.50 0.27 -5.54
C PRO A 202 -2.38 -0.30 -6.43
N ALA A 203 -1.23 0.38 -6.47
CA ALA A 203 -0.05 -0.04 -7.22
C ALA A 203 0.42 -1.45 -6.83
N GLN A 204 0.20 -1.90 -5.59
CA GLN A 204 0.60 -3.24 -5.13
C GLN A 204 -0.20 -4.36 -5.80
N PHE A 205 -1.35 -4.05 -6.41
CA PHE A 205 -2.23 -5.01 -7.07
C PHE A 205 -2.24 -4.84 -8.59
N THR A 206 -1.97 -3.62 -9.07
CA THR A 206 -1.96 -3.32 -10.51
C THR A 206 -0.59 -3.45 -11.13
N ASP A 207 0.46 -3.13 -10.38
CA ASP A 207 1.83 -3.33 -10.81
C ASP A 207 2.27 -4.66 -10.21
N HIS A 208 2.71 -5.62 -11.02
CA HIS A 208 3.27 -6.89 -10.56
C HIS A 208 4.64 -6.72 -9.87
N GLY A 209 4.83 -5.62 -9.15
CA GLY A 209 5.99 -5.29 -8.35
C GLY A 209 5.74 -5.64 -6.89
N ILE A 210 6.81 -6.01 -6.18
CA ILE A 210 6.76 -6.23 -4.75
C ILE A 210 6.85 -4.84 -4.09
N TYR A 211 5.78 -4.42 -3.41
CA TYR A 211 5.75 -3.16 -2.65
C TYR A 211 5.82 -3.47 -1.16
N TRP A 212 6.54 -2.61 -0.44
CA TRP A 212 6.69 -2.62 1.02
C TRP A 212 6.11 -1.32 1.57
#